data_AF-A0A168R0K5-F1
#
_entry.id   AF-A0A168R0K5-F1
#
_cell.length_a   1.000
_cell.length_b   1.000
_cell.length_c   1.000
_cell.angle_alpha   90.00
_cell.angle_beta   90.00
_cell.angle_gamma   90.00
#
_symmetry.space_group_name_H-M   'P 1'
#
loop_
_entity.id
_entity.type
_entity.pdbx_description
1 polymer ?
#
loop_
_entity_poly.entity_id
_entity_poly.type
_entity_poly.pdbx_seq_one_letter_code
_entity_poly.pdbx_strand_id
1 'polypeptide(L)'
;MPDDKAHADTLLLALTSLLKSEHIGIVNRLNVLKKNVFLELMLKKDTTKNIDLSIEMHKNQLIIIRMPEVIFLIPEERDIATTYWMSKVMLSLQVRASRIPDRSKRTKVNLVVDEIYEVAHTEQYLTFKLYQVAKFVMKPIISCHYINQLTHMRQELRNANTSYILVAGRDKDNFKELKEELYPIVAEDLMNRISYTSFGLYPL
;
A
#
# COMPACT_ATOMS: atom_id res chain seq x y z
N MET A 1 4.43 52.73 4.03
CA MET A 1 5.02 52.32 2.73
C MET A 1 6.45 51.72 2.80
N PRO A 2 7.14 51.60 3.95
CA PRO A 2 8.33 50.73 4.07
C PRO A 2 8.01 49.25 4.39
N ASP A 3 6.89 48.96 5.06
CA ASP A 3 6.56 47.63 5.60
C ASP A 3 6.21 46.57 4.53
N ASP A 4 5.55 46.96 3.44
CA ASP A 4 5.12 45.99 2.42
C ASP A 4 6.30 45.37 1.64
N LYS A 5 7.39 46.13 1.50
CA LYS A 5 8.59 45.66 0.78
C LYS A 5 9.41 44.69 1.63
N ALA A 6 9.57 44.98 2.92
CA ALA A 6 10.24 44.08 3.87
C ALA A 6 9.47 42.76 4.03
N HIS A 7 8.13 42.81 4.03
CA HIS A 7 7.29 41.62 4.07
C HIS A 7 7.41 40.77 2.79
N ALA A 8 7.42 41.40 1.62
CA ALA A 8 7.61 40.73 0.33
C ALA A 8 9.00 40.07 0.20
N ASP A 9 10.07 40.75 0.65
CA ASP A 9 11.43 40.21 0.63
C ASP A 9 11.58 39.01 1.58
N THR A 10 10.90 39.03 2.73
CA THR A 10 10.85 37.91 3.69
C THR A 10 10.14 36.68 3.10
N LEU A 11 9.01 36.90 2.42
CA LEU A 11 8.27 35.84 1.72
C LEU A 11 9.10 35.24 0.58
N LEU A 12 9.79 36.08 -0.20
CA LEU A 12 10.66 35.62 -1.29
C LEU A 12 11.82 34.78 -0.76
N LEU A 13 12.42 35.17 0.37
CA LEU A 13 13.50 34.41 1.01
C LEU A 13 13.00 33.04 1.53
N ALA A 14 11.81 33.01 2.14
CA ALA A 14 11.18 31.78 2.63
C ALA A 14 10.84 30.83 1.47
N LEU A 15 10.24 31.33 0.38
CA LEU A 15 9.94 30.56 -0.82
C LEU A 15 11.22 30.02 -1.48
N THR A 16 12.27 30.84 -1.55
CA THR A 16 13.57 30.41 -2.12
C THR A 16 14.23 29.34 -1.26
N SER A 17 14.11 29.43 0.07
CA SER A 17 14.61 28.42 1.01
C SER A 17 13.85 27.10 0.89
N LEU A 18 12.52 27.15 0.78
CA LEU A 18 11.65 26.00 0.53
C LEU A 18 11.99 25.31 -0.80
N LEU A 19 12.13 26.07 -1.89
CA LEU A 19 12.53 25.52 -3.19
C LEU A 19 13.90 24.85 -3.11
N LYS A 20 14.87 25.44 -2.40
CA LYS A 20 16.20 24.85 -2.21
C LYS A 20 16.13 23.55 -1.40
N SER A 21 15.34 23.50 -0.32
CA SER A 21 15.19 22.29 0.50
C SER A 21 14.49 21.17 -0.28
N GLU A 22 13.48 21.49 -1.10
CA GLU A 22 12.82 20.54 -1.99
C GLU A 22 13.78 19.99 -3.06
N HIS A 23 14.58 20.84 -3.69
CA HIS A 23 15.61 20.43 -4.66
C HIS A 23 16.64 19.47 -4.04
N ILE A 24 17.15 19.79 -2.85
CA ILE A 24 18.07 18.91 -2.11
C ILE A 24 17.38 17.57 -1.79
N GLY A 25 16.11 17.61 -1.37
CA GLY A 25 15.32 16.41 -1.11
C GLY A 25 15.11 15.53 -2.35
N ILE A 26 14.93 16.12 -3.54
CA ILE A 26 14.83 15.38 -4.81
C ILE A 26 16.18 14.74 -5.17
N VAL A 27 17.27 15.50 -5.07
CA VAL A 27 18.62 15.00 -5.37
C VAL A 27 19.01 13.86 -4.43
N ASN A 28 18.71 13.97 -3.14
CA ASN A 28 18.98 12.92 -2.15
C ASN A 28 18.21 11.62 -2.47
N ARG A 29 16.93 11.72 -2.85
CA ARG A 29 16.14 10.54 -3.27
C ARG A 29 16.66 9.91 -4.56
N LEU A 30 17.06 10.72 -5.54
CA LEU A 30 17.73 10.23 -6.75
C LEU A 30 19.05 9.54 -6.45
N ASN A 31 19.80 10.03 -5.46
CA ASN A 31 21.04 9.39 -5.02
C ASN A 31 20.77 8.04 -4.35
N VAL A 32 19.70 7.88 -3.57
CA VAL A 32 19.29 6.57 -3.03
C VAL A 32 18.99 5.58 -4.16
N LEU A 33 18.20 6.00 -5.17
CA LEU A 33 17.89 5.16 -6.33
C LEU A 33 19.12 4.71 -7.11
N LYS A 34 20.16 5.55 -7.18
CA LYS A 34 21.41 5.27 -7.89
C LYS A 34 22.41 4.44 -7.08
N LYS A 35 22.22 4.29 -5.75
CA LYS A 35 23.09 3.46 -4.91
C LYS A 35 22.81 1.97 -5.09
N ASN A 36 21.55 1.61 -5.30
CA ASN A 36 21.16 0.23 -5.62
C ASN A 36 21.19 0.02 -7.14
N VAL A 37 22.10 -0.85 -7.59
CA VAL A 37 22.28 -1.17 -9.02
C VAL A 37 20.97 -1.67 -9.65
N PHE A 38 20.16 -2.44 -8.93
CA PHE A 38 18.88 -2.94 -9.45
C PHE A 38 17.85 -1.82 -9.61
N LEU A 39 17.73 -0.90 -8.65
CA LEU A 39 16.85 0.26 -8.78
C LEU A 39 17.29 1.17 -9.92
N GLU A 40 18.60 1.37 -10.09
CA GLU A 40 19.14 2.13 -11.22
C GLU A 40 18.84 1.46 -12.56
N LEU A 41 19.02 0.14 -12.66
CA LEU A 41 18.68 -0.63 -13.85
C LEU A 41 17.18 -0.58 -14.15
N MET A 42 16.32 -0.66 -13.13
CA MET A 42 14.87 -0.51 -13.26
C MET A 42 14.50 0.88 -13.80
N LEU A 43 15.15 1.94 -13.32
CA LEU A 43 14.93 3.32 -13.78
C LEU A 43 15.36 3.51 -15.25
N LYS A 44 16.45 2.86 -15.67
CA LYS A 44 16.98 2.95 -17.03
C LYS A 44 16.30 2.01 -18.04
N LYS A 45 15.46 1.09 -17.57
CA LYS A 45 14.86 0.06 -18.42
C LYS A 45 13.85 0.67 -19.39
N ASP A 46 14.01 0.35 -20.67
CA ASP A 46 13.10 0.77 -21.72
C ASP A 46 11.69 0.16 -21.56
N THR A 47 10.68 0.85 -22.08
CA THR A 47 9.26 0.51 -21.90
C THR A 47 8.63 -0.23 -23.09
N THR A 48 9.34 -0.42 -24.22
CA THR A 48 8.76 -0.99 -25.46
C THR A 48 8.23 -2.42 -25.33
N LYS A 49 8.78 -3.22 -24.42
CA LYS A 49 8.38 -4.62 -24.16
C LYS A 49 7.70 -4.81 -22.81
N ASN A 50 7.06 -3.77 -22.29
CA ASN A 50 6.41 -3.83 -20.98
C ASN A 50 5.07 -4.59 -21.05
N ILE A 51 4.72 -5.25 -19.95
CA ILE A 51 3.42 -5.92 -19.81
C ILE A 51 2.35 -4.85 -19.53
N ASP A 52 1.27 -4.84 -20.31
CA ASP A 52 0.10 -4.00 -20.04
C ASP A 52 -0.76 -4.62 -18.92
N LEU A 53 -0.46 -4.21 -17.70
CA LEU A 53 -1.14 -4.71 -16.50
C LEU A 53 -2.65 -4.43 -16.53
N SER A 54 -3.13 -3.40 -17.24
CA SER A 54 -4.57 -3.11 -17.34
C SER A 54 -5.33 -4.15 -18.15
N ILE A 55 -4.65 -4.82 -19.09
CA ILE A 55 -5.16 -5.97 -19.84
C ILE A 55 -4.98 -7.24 -19.02
N GLU A 56 -3.78 -7.47 -18.48
CA GLU A 56 -3.47 -8.71 -17.76
C GLU A 56 -4.34 -8.91 -16.51
N MET A 57 -4.63 -7.86 -15.74
CA MET A 57 -5.48 -7.96 -14.55
C MET A 57 -6.95 -8.25 -14.86
N HIS A 58 -7.36 -8.15 -16.13
CA HIS A 58 -8.72 -8.50 -16.55
C HIS A 58 -8.84 -10.00 -16.86
N LYS A 59 -7.72 -10.66 -17.20
CA LYS A 59 -7.68 -12.11 -17.39
C LYS A 59 -7.84 -12.80 -16.02
N ASN A 60 -8.57 -13.90 -15.97
CA ASN A 60 -8.72 -14.72 -14.76
C ASN A 60 -7.42 -15.49 -14.47
N GLN A 61 -6.43 -14.81 -13.91
CA GLN A 61 -5.09 -15.37 -13.68
C GLN A 61 -4.46 -14.86 -12.38
N LEU A 62 -3.40 -15.53 -11.96
CA LEU A 62 -2.54 -15.10 -10.86
C LEU A 62 -1.35 -14.31 -11.40
N ILE A 63 -1.15 -13.09 -10.89
CA ILE A 63 0.01 -12.25 -11.19
C ILE A 63 0.82 -12.12 -9.90
N ILE A 64 2.09 -12.51 -9.94
CA ILE A 64 3.00 -12.45 -8.79
C ILE A 64 4.10 -11.44 -9.08
N ILE A 65 4.17 -10.38 -8.27
CA ILE A 65 5.30 -9.45 -8.25
C ILE A 65 6.21 -9.90 -7.11
N ARG A 66 7.39 -10.42 -7.44
CA ARG A 66 8.34 -10.91 -6.45
C ARG A 66 9.37 -9.85 -6.14
N MET A 67 9.64 -9.65 -4.85
CA MET A 67 10.68 -8.76 -4.36
C MET A 67 11.67 -9.60 -3.54
N PRO A 68 12.74 -10.13 -4.15
CA PRO A 68 13.72 -10.92 -3.41
C PRO A 68 14.47 -10.05 -2.39
N GLU A 69 14.50 -10.49 -1.14
CA GLU A 69 15.16 -9.77 -0.04
C GLU A 69 16.65 -9.49 -0.32
N VAL A 70 17.33 -10.44 -0.99
CA VAL A 70 18.75 -10.29 -1.39
C VAL A 70 19.02 -9.16 -2.39
N ILE A 71 17.97 -8.65 -3.07
CA ILE A 71 18.05 -7.56 -4.06
C ILE A 71 17.72 -6.20 -3.42
N PHE A 72 16.79 -6.20 -2.45
CA PHE A 72 16.27 -5.00 -1.79
C PHE A 72 16.57 -5.10 -0.30
N LEU A 73 17.81 -4.76 0.06
CA LEU A 73 18.38 -5.08 1.37
C LEU A 73 17.88 -4.14 2.47
N ILE A 74 17.64 -2.87 2.13
CA ILE A 74 17.21 -1.86 3.11
C ILE A 74 15.71 -1.56 2.98
N PRO A 75 15.02 -1.23 4.10
CA PRO A 75 13.60 -0.93 4.09
C PRO A 75 13.18 0.14 3.07
N GLU A 76 14.01 1.17 2.87
CA GLU A 76 13.72 2.28 1.95
C GLU A 76 13.65 1.80 0.50
N GLU A 77 14.50 0.85 0.10
CA GLU A 77 14.49 0.28 -1.25
C GLU A 77 13.23 -0.56 -1.49
N ARG A 78 12.84 -1.35 -0.49
CA ARG A 78 11.62 -2.17 -0.50
C ARG A 78 10.39 -1.29 -0.61
N ASP A 79 10.34 -0.20 0.15
CA ASP A 79 9.22 0.73 0.13
C ASP A 79 9.13 1.49 -1.19
N ILE A 80 10.26 1.94 -1.75
CA ILE A 80 10.31 2.55 -3.09
C ILE A 80 9.77 1.58 -4.16
N ALA A 81 10.27 0.34 -4.18
CA ALA A 81 9.87 -0.65 -5.17
C ALA A 81 8.39 -1.02 -5.05
N THR A 82 7.91 -1.20 -3.81
CA THR A 82 6.52 -1.56 -3.54
C THR A 82 5.58 -0.39 -3.85
N THR A 83 5.95 0.84 -3.48
CA THR A 83 5.19 2.06 -3.81
C THR A 83 5.08 2.24 -5.32
N TYR A 84 6.16 2.03 -6.08
CA TYR A 84 6.13 2.04 -7.54
C TYR A 84 5.11 1.05 -8.09
N TRP A 85 5.17 -0.22 -7.67
CA TRP A 85 4.24 -1.23 -8.15
C TRP A 85 2.80 -0.95 -7.74
N MET A 86 2.57 -0.49 -6.52
CA MET A 86 1.25 -0.11 -6.03
C MET A 86 0.67 1.03 -6.89
N SER A 87 1.45 2.07 -7.16
CA SER A 87 1.03 3.17 -8.04
C SER A 87 0.71 2.69 -9.46
N LYS A 88 1.49 1.73 -9.99
CA LYS A 88 1.28 1.14 -11.31
C LYS A 88 0.00 0.29 -11.36
N VAL A 89 -0.29 -0.48 -10.31
CA VAL A 89 -1.55 -1.23 -10.16
C VAL A 89 -2.73 -0.25 -10.15
N MET A 90 -2.64 0.83 -9.37
CA MET A 90 -3.69 1.85 -9.28
C MET A 90 -3.95 2.55 -10.62
N LEU A 91 -2.90 2.95 -11.33
CA LEU A 91 -3.04 3.53 -12.67
C LEU A 91 -3.66 2.54 -13.64
N SER A 92 -3.23 1.27 -13.59
CA SER A 92 -3.75 0.22 -14.47
C SER A 92 -5.23 -0.05 -14.22
N LEU A 93 -5.70 0.02 -12.97
CA LEU A 93 -7.12 -0.05 -12.61
C LEU A 93 -7.92 1.11 -13.23
N GLN A 94 -7.39 2.33 -13.21
CA GLN A 94 -8.03 3.50 -13.82
C GLN A 94 -8.10 3.39 -15.34
N VAL A 95 -7.01 2.98 -15.99
CA VAL A 95 -6.95 2.73 -17.44
C VAL A 95 -7.95 1.63 -17.82
N ARG A 96 -7.99 0.53 -17.06
CA ARG A 96 -8.97 -0.56 -17.27
C ARG A 96 -10.40 -0.06 -17.13
N ALA A 97 -10.67 0.79 -16.14
CA ALA A 97 -12.00 1.35 -15.93
C ALA A 97 -12.43 2.30 -17.06
N SER A 98 -11.48 3.03 -17.65
CA SER A 98 -11.73 3.84 -18.84
C SER A 98 -12.01 2.98 -20.08
N ARG A 99 -11.29 1.88 -20.27
CA ARG A 99 -11.49 0.94 -21.38
C ARG A 99 -12.79 0.12 -21.26
N ILE A 100 -13.19 -0.21 -20.02
CA ILE A 100 -14.40 -0.97 -19.71
C ILE A 100 -15.26 -0.13 -18.76
N PRO A 101 -16.05 0.84 -19.26
CA PRO A 101 -16.85 1.73 -18.40
C PRO A 101 -17.89 1.00 -17.57
N ASP A 102 -18.48 -0.06 -18.13
CA ASP A 102 -19.45 -0.91 -17.45
C ASP A 102 -18.76 -1.73 -16.35
N ARG A 103 -19.06 -1.38 -15.09
CA ARG A 103 -18.49 -2.01 -13.89
C ARG A 103 -18.83 -3.50 -13.79
N SER A 104 -20.00 -3.92 -14.28
CA SER A 104 -20.46 -5.32 -14.19
C SER A 104 -19.63 -6.26 -15.06
N LYS A 105 -18.99 -5.73 -16.11
CA LYS A 105 -18.14 -6.48 -17.04
C LYS A 105 -16.69 -6.57 -16.59
N ARG A 106 -16.32 -5.95 -15.47
CA ARG A 106 -14.93 -5.97 -14.97
C ARG A 106 -14.70 -7.18 -14.07
N THR A 107 -13.69 -7.97 -14.41
CA THR A 107 -13.14 -9.01 -13.53
C THR A 107 -12.68 -8.42 -12.20
N LYS A 108 -13.10 -9.03 -11.09
CA LYS A 108 -12.68 -8.64 -9.75
C LYS A 108 -11.18 -8.91 -9.58
N VAL A 109 -10.46 -7.91 -9.08
CA VAL A 109 -9.03 -8.02 -8.75
C VAL A 109 -8.89 -8.17 -7.24
N ASN A 110 -8.30 -9.26 -6.77
CA ASN A 110 -7.90 -9.39 -5.38
C ASN A 110 -6.41 -9.03 -5.29
N LEU A 111 -6.08 -7.94 -4.61
CA LEU A 111 -4.71 -7.49 -4.43
C LEU A 111 -4.23 -7.99 -3.07
N VAL A 112 -3.28 -8.93 -3.06
CA VAL A 112 -2.65 -9.40 -1.83
C VAL A 112 -1.35 -8.65 -1.62
N VAL A 113 -1.19 -8.02 -0.46
CA VAL A 113 0.06 -7.37 -0.03
C VAL A 113 0.55 -8.05 1.23
N ASP A 114 1.75 -8.60 1.15
CA ASP A 114 2.37 -9.29 2.26
C ASP A 114 3.10 -8.30 3.18
N GLU A 115 2.94 -8.44 4.50
CA GLU A 115 3.62 -7.66 5.55
C GLU A 115 3.69 -6.14 5.27
N ILE A 116 2.53 -5.52 5.01
CA ILE A 116 2.47 -4.11 4.56
C ILE A 116 3.09 -3.11 5.54
N TYR A 117 3.18 -3.46 6.83
CA TYR A 117 3.76 -2.59 7.86
C TYR A 117 5.27 -2.34 7.64
N GLU A 118 5.94 -3.19 6.87
CA GLU A 118 7.37 -3.02 6.55
C GLU A 118 7.63 -1.93 5.50
N VAL A 119 6.57 -1.44 4.83
CA VAL A 119 6.63 -0.49 3.73
C VAL A 119 5.70 0.71 3.99
N ALA A 120 6.14 1.59 4.89
CA ALA A 120 5.32 2.67 5.46
C ALA A 120 4.68 3.60 4.40
N HIS A 121 5.40 4.02 3.36
CA HIS A 121 4.83 4.87 2.31
C HIS A 121 3.81 4.11 1.47
N THR A 122 4.04 2.82 1.22
CA THR A 122 3.06 1.95 0.56
C THR A 122 1.79 1.81 1.41
N GLU A 123 1.92 1.59 2.72
CA GLU A 123 0.80 1.54 3.66
C GLU A 123 -0.01 2.83 3.62
N GLN A 124 0.67 3.98 3.75
CA GLN A 124 0.05 5.30 3.70
C GLN A 124 -0.67 5.54 2.37
N TYR A 125 -0.02 5.19 1.25
CA TYR A 125 -0.60 5.34 -0.07
C TYR A 125 -1.84 4.47 -0.25
N LEU A 126 -1.78 3.20 0.14
CA LEU A 126 -2.92 2.28 0.02
C LEU A 126 -4.08 2.75 0.91
N THR A 127 -3.79 3.21 2.13
CA THR A 127 -4.78 3.80 3.06
C THR A 127 -5.60 4.89 2.38
N PHE A 128 -4.93 5.86 1.75
CA PHE A 128 -5.60 6.95 1.01
C PHE A 128 -6.42 6.44 -0.18
N LYS A 129 -6.09 5.26 -0.72
CA LYS A 129 -6.75 4.67 -1.89
C LYS A 129 -7.84 3.65 -1.56
N LEU A 130 -7.99 3.22 -0.30
CA LEU A 130 -8.95 2.17 0.12
C LEU A 130 -10.38 2.42 -0.40
N TYR A 131 -10.91 3.63 -0.24
CA TYR A 131 -12.24 3.96 -0.75
C TYR A 131 -12.32 4.05 -2.28
N GLN A 132 -11.22 4.43 -2.94
CA GLN A 132 -11.18 4.59 -4.39
C GLN A 132 -11.13 3.23 -5.10
N VAL A 133 -10.43 2.24 -4.54
CA VAL A 133 -10.21 0.94 -5.20
C VAL A 133 -11.48 0.12 -5.38
N ALA A 134 -12.46 0.27 -4.48
CA ALA A 134 -13.76 -0.39 -4.60
C ALA A 134 -14.51 0.01 -5.89
N LYS A 135 -14.35 1.27 -6.34
CA LYS A 135 -14.93 1.78 -7.61
C LYS A 135 -14.37 1.05 -8.83
N PHE A 136 -13.16 0.51 -8.71
CA PHE A 136 -12.46 -0.21 -9.78
C PHE A 136 -12.57 -1.74 -9.68
N VAL A 137 -13.47 -2.24 -8.82
CA VAL A 137 -13.70 -3.69 -8.59
C VAL A 137 -12.41 -4.38 -8.15
N MET A 138 -11.67 -3.72 -7.26
CA MET A 138 -10.49 -4.28 -6.60
C MET A 138 -10.77 -4.43 -5.09
N LYS A 139 -10.34 -5.55 -4.52
CA LYS A 139 -10.38 -5.84 -3.08
C LYS A 139 -8.95 -6.05 -2.56
N PRO A 140 -8.43 -5.16 -1.71
CA PRO A 140 -7.17 -5.39 -1.01
C PRO A 140 -7.33 -6.52 0.02
N ILE A 141 -6.28 -7.32 0.17
CA ILE A 141 -6.10 -8.36 1.18
C ILE A 141 -4.68 -8.13 1.72
N ILE A 142 -4.56 -7.94 3.02
CA ILE A 142 -3.31 -7.49 3.63
C ILE A 142 -2.99 -8.44 4.77
N SER A 143 -1.75 -8.91 4.82
CA SER A 143 -1.22 -9.63 5.98
C SER A 143 -0.40 -8.68 6.86
N CYS A 144 -0.45 -8.97 8.15
CA CYS A 144 0.42 -8.41 9.18
C CYS A 144 0.49 -9.41 10.34
N HIS A 145 1.59 -9.41 11.09
CA HIS A 145 1.69 -10.20 12.31
C HIS A 145 0.84 -9.62 13.45
N TYR A 146 0.86 -8.30 13.60
CA TYR A 146 0.07 -7.59 14.60
C TYR A 146 -0.63 -6.38 13.99
N ILE A 147 -1.92 -6.22 14.28
CA ILE A 147 -2.73 -5.09 13.76
C ILE A 147 -2.17 -3.76 14.27
N ASN A 148 -1.57 -3.74 15.46
CA ASN A 148 -0.95 -2.57 16.03
C ASN A 148 0.29 -2.05 15.26
N GLN A 149 0.89 -2.86 14.37
CA GLN A 149 2.01 -2.44 13.52
C GLN A 149 1.55 -1.55 12.36
N LEU A 150 0.27 -1.64 12.00
CA LEU A 150 -0.34 -0.79 10.98
C LEU A 150 -0.42 0.64 11.52
N THR A 151 0.42 1.52 10.98
CA THR A 151 0.57 2.89 11.47
C THR A 151 -0.49 3.82 10.89
N HIS A 152 -0.81 3.66 9.62
CA HIS A 152 -1.67 4.56 8.86
C HIS A 152 -3.05 3.95 8.62
N MET A 153 -3.12 2.65 8.33
CA MET A 153 -4.34 2.05 7.81
C MET A 153 -5.27 1.50 8.89
N ARG A 154 -4.76 1.31 10.12
CA ARG A 154 -5.47 0.67 11.23
C ARG A 154 -6.85 1.26 11.48
N GLN A 155 -6.94 2.59 11.61
CA GLN A 155 -8.21 3.27 11.89
C GLN A 155 -9.20 3.15 10.72
N GLU A 156 -8.70 3.27 9.49
CA GLU A 156 -9.54 3.14 8.29
C GLU A 156 -10.09 1.72 8.16
N LEU A 157 -9.32 0.69 8.47
CA LEU A 157 -9.81 -0.70 8.45
C LEU A 157 -10.95 -0.93 9.44
N ARG A 158 -10.84 -0.38 10.66
CA ARG A 158 -11.89 -0.47 11.68
C ARG A 158 -13.16 0.25 11.26
N ASN A 159 -13.02 1.43 10.65
CA ASN A 159 -14.15 2.23 10.18
C ASN A 159 -14.84 1.62 8.94
N ALA A 160 -14.09 0.93 8.08
CA ALA A 160 -14.56 0.47 6.77
C ALA A 160 -15.34 -0.86 6.79
N ASN A 161 -15.71 -1.38 7.97
CA ASN A 161 -16.35 -2.70 8.13
C ASN A 161 -15.54 -3.79 7.39
N THR A 162 -14.24 -3.88 7.70
CA THR A 162 -13.32 -4.77 7.00
C THR A 162 -13.52 -6.24 7.39
N SER A 163 -13.24 -7.16 6.47
CA SER A 163 -13.15 -8.60 6.78
C SER A 163 -11.82 -8.93 7.45
N TYR A 164 -11.82 -9.61 8.59
CA TYR A 164 -10.61 -10.02 9.30
C TYR A 164 -10.41 -11.53 9.23
N ILE A 165 -9.16 -11.96 9.01
CA ILE A 165 -8.78 -13.36 9.13
C ILE A 165 -7.75 -13.51 10.25
N LEU A 166 -8.09 -14.25 11.31
CA LEU A 166 -7.18 -14.53 12.43
C LEU A 166 -6.68 -15.97 12.36
N VAL A 167 -5.38 -16.16 12.51
CA VAL A 167 -4.73 -17.48 12.52
C VAL A 167 -4.64 -18.00 13.95
N ALA A 168 -5.15 -19.20 14.20
CA ALA A 168 -5.22 -19.79 15.54
C ALA A 168 -3.83 -20.05 16.16
N GLY A 169 -3.73 -19.89 17.49
CA GLY A 169 -2.62 -20.44 18.29
C GLY A 169 -1.68 -19.45 18.99
N ARG A 170 -1.63 -18.16 18.64
CA ARG A 170 -0.76 -17.17 19.32
C ARG A 170 -1.28 -15.74 19.41
N ASP A 171 -2.46 -15.45 18.87
CA ASP A 171 -2.85 -14.08 18.58
C ASP A 171 -3.82 -13.47 19.62
N LYS A 172 -3.45 -13.56 20.91
CA LYS A 172 -4.30 -13.03 22.00
C LYS A 172 -4.44 -11.52 21.95
N ASP A 173 -3.42 -10.82 21.46
CA ASP A 173 -3.41 -9.36 21.47
C ASP A 173 -4.21 -8.77 20.31
N ASN A 174 -4.13 -9.32 19.09
CA ASN A 174 -5.05 -8.90 18.03
C ASN A 174 -6.50 -9.33 18.35
N PHE A 175 -6.71 -10.46 19.02
CA PHE A 175 -8.05 -10.85 19.48
C PHE A 175 -8.65 -9.85 20.47
N LYS A 176 -7.87 -9.40 21.46
CA LYS A 176 -8.33 -8.38 22.41
C LYS A 176 -8.66 -7.08 21.69
N GLU A 177 -7.83 -6.71 20.71
CA GLU A 177 -8.02 -5.49 19.93
C GLU A 177 -9.31 -5.52 19.10
N LEU A 178 -9.64 -6.66 18.50
CA LEU A 178 -10.82 -6.85 17.66
C LEU A 178 -12.02 -7.45 18.42
N LYS A 179 -12.02 -7.43 19.75
CA LYS A 179 -12.99 -8.18 20.56
C LYS A 179 -14.44 -7.78 20.29
N GLU A 180 -14.69 -6.50 20.03
CA GLU A 180 -16.03 -5.99 19.73
C GLU A 180 -16.49 -6.46 18.35
N GLU A 181 -15.58 -6.48 17.38
CA GLU A 181 -15.81 -6.92 16.01
C GLU A 181 -15.93 -8.46 15.89
N LEU A 182 -15.38 -9.21 16.86
CA LEU A 182 -15.35 -10.68 16.89
C LEU A 182 -16.51 -11.33 17.65
N TYR A 183 -17.42 -10.56 18.27
CA TYR A 183 -18.53 -11.14 19.02
C TYR A 183 -19.41 -12.05 18.12
N PRO A 184 -19.78 -13.28 18.55
CA PRO A 184 -19.68 -13.85 19.91
C PRO A 184 -18.46 -14.76 20.16
N ILE A 185 -17.43 -14.73 19.31
CA ILE A 185 -16.24 -15.60 19.43
C ILE A 185 -15.47 -15.24 20.72
N VAL A 186 -15.02 -16.24 21.46
CA VAL A 186 -14.19 -16.04 22.67
C VAL A 186 -12.72 -16.43 22.43
N ALA A 187 -11.81 -15.93 23.27
CA ALA A 187 -10.37 -16.15 23.09
C ALA A 187 -10.01 -17.65 23.15
N GLU A 188 -10.74 -18.41 23.95
CA GLU A 188 -10.61 -19.87 24.09
C GLU A 188 -10.89 -20.60 22.76
N ASP A 189 -11.79 -20.07 21.91
CA ASP A 189 -12.10 -20.65 20.59
C ASP A 189 -10.91 -20.60 19.63
N LEU A 190 -10.04 -19.58 19.78
CA LEU A 190 -8.80 -19.41 19.01
C LEU A 190 -7.63 -20.22 19.57
N MET A 191 -7.64 -20.53 20.87
CA MET A 191 -6.55 -21.24 21.54
C MET A 191 -6.71 -22.76 21.50
N ASN A 192 -7.96 -23.26 21.49
CA ASN A 192 -8.26 -24.69 21.58
C ASN A 192 -8.24 -25.43 20.23
N ARG A 193 -7.78 -24.79 19.15
CA ARG A 193 -7.78 -25.38 17.81
C ARG A 193 -6.40 -25.85 17.37
N ILE A 194 -6.41 -26.87 16.52
CA ILE A 194 -5.24 -27.38 15.81
C ILE A 194 -4.61 -26.22 15.04
N SER A 195 -3.30 -26.07 15.11
CA SER A 195 -2.53 -25.18 14.24
C SER A 195 -3.00 -25.34 12.79
N TYR A 196 -2.96 -24.28 11.97
CA TYR A 196 -3.44 -24.26 10.57
C TYR A 196 -4.96 -24.05 10.32
N THR A 197 -5.74 -23.67 11.34
CA THR A 197 -7.14 -23.23 11.15
C THR A 197 -7.25 -21.70 11.26
N SER A 198 -7.98 -21.06 10.33
CA SER A 198 -8.22 -19.61 10.33
C SER A 198 -9.69 -19.27 10.59
N PHE A 199 -9.95 -18.18 11.32
CA PHE A 199 -11.30 -17.62 11.45
C PHE A 199 -11.49 -16.50 10.43
N GLY A 200 -12.57 -16.49 9.66
CA GLY A 200 -12.91 -15.40 8.74
C GLY A 200 -14.14 -14.63 9.22
N LEU A 201 -13.96 -13.36 9.56
CA LEU A 201 -15.05 -12.40 9.74
C LEU A 201 -15.37 -11.76 8.39
N TYR A 202 -16.63 -11.80 7.99
CA TYR A 202 -17.12 -11.05 6.84
C TYR A 202 -18.10 -9.99 7.36
N PRO A 203 -17.99 -8.72 6.91
CA PRO A 203 -18.99 -7.71 7.21
C PRO A 203 -20.36 -8.18 6.72
N LEU A 204 -21.39 -8.02 7.56
CA LEU A 204 -22.80 -8.23 7.21
C LEU A 204 -23.27 -7.24 6.13
#